data_AF-A0AAP5V4N1-F1
#
_entry.id   AF-A0AAP5V4N1-F1
#
_cell.length_a   1.000
_cell.length_b   1.000
_cell.length_c   1.000
_cell.angle_alpha   90.00
_cell.angle_beta   90.00
_cell.angle_gamma   90.00
#
_symmetry.space_group_name_H-M   'P 1'
#
loop_
_entity.id
_entity.type
_entity.pdbx_description
1 polymer ?
#
loop_
_entity_poly.entity_id
_entity_poly.type
_entity_poly.pdbx_seq_one_letter_code
_entity_poly.pdbx_strand_id
1 'polypeptide(L)' 'MKKNESVSVIDAIKCPHCEYLMDYDSYLDEYEMSGEFEMDCEKCRKPFHVNFCSSFHFTSEKLNGVSERTED' A
#
# COMPACT_ATOMS: atom_id res chain seq x y z
N MET A 1 -8.13 26.56 0.08
CA MET A 1 -7.02 25.58 0.08
C MET A 1 -7.27 24.63 -1.09
N LYS A 2 -6.29 24.44 -1.98
CA LYS A 2 -6.48 23.65 -3.20
C LYS A 2 -6.24 22.16 -2.91
N LYS A 3 -7.16 21.35 -3.42
CA LYS A 3 -7.11 19.90 -3.69
C LYS A 3 -6.73 18.99 -2.51
N ASN A 4 -7.77 18.56 -1.80
CA ASN A 4 -7.93 17.16 -1.44
C ASN A 4 -7.93 16.30 -2.73
N GLU A 5 -6.75 16.05 -3.28
CA GLU A 5 -6.56 14.94 -4.20
C GLU A 5 -6.79 13.67 -3.37
N SER A 6 -7.97 13.08 -3.56
CA SER A 6 -8.20 11.69 -3.19
C SER A 6 -7.10 10.89 -3.86
N VAL A 7 -6.12 10.45 -3.07
CA VAL A 7 -5.17 9.43 -3.50
C VAL A 7 -6.03 8.23 -3.81
N SER A 8 -6.36 8.03 -5.08
CA SER A 8 -6.96 6.78 -5.52
C SER A 8 -5.89 5.73 -5.26
N VAL A 9 -6.06 4.98 -4.18
CA VAL A 9 -5.24 3.81 -3.90
C VAL A 9 -5.61 2.84 -5.00
N ILE A 10 -4.76 2.79 -6.02
CA ILE A 10 -4.86 1.80 -7.07
C ILE A 10 -4.03 0.63 -6.55
N ASP A 11 -4.71 -0.47 -6.24
CA ASP A 11 -4.10 -1.75 -5.90
C ASP A 11 -3.54 -2.41 -7.18
N ALA A 12 -2.62 -1.71 -7.86
CA ALA A 12 -1.93 -2.17 -9.06
C ALA A 12 -0.67 -1.35 -9.33
N ILE A 13 0.34 -2.00 -9.92
CA ILE A 13 1.53 -1.32 -10.42
C ILE A 13 1.22 -0.70 -11.78
N LYS A 14 1.28 0.63 -11.86
CA LYS A 14 1.09 1.36 -13.13
C LYS A 14 2.43 1.48 -13.88
N CYS A 15 2.48 0.93 -15.10
CA CYS A 15 3.64 1.10 -15.97
C CYS A 15 3.86 2.59 -16.34
N PRO A 16 5.05 3.15 -16.11
CA PRO A 16 5.32 4.56 -16.43
C PRO A 16 5.43 4.82 -17.94
N HIS A 17 5.63 3.77 -18.75
CA HIS A 17 5.85 3.91 -20.20
C HIS A 17 4.56 3.84 -21.02
N CYS A 18 3.59 3.04 -20.59
CA CYS A 18 2.38 2.76 -21.36
C CYS A 18 1.10 2.77 -20.55
N GLU A 19 1.19 3.12 -19.26
CA GLU A 19 0.07 3.26 -18.32
C GLU A 19 -0.75 1.99 -18.07
N TYR A 20 -0.28 0.84 -18.56
CA TYR A 20 -0.87 -0.46 -18.27
C TYR A 20 -0.75 -0.78 -16.77
N LEU A 21 -1.82 -1.32 -16.20
CA LEU A 21 -1.88 -1.73 -14.79
C LEU A 21 -1.54 -3.22 -14.69
N MET A 22 -0.63 -3.56 -13.79
CA MET A 22 -0.17 -4.92 -13.52
C MET A 22 -0.44 -5.27 -12.06
N ASP A 23 -0.60 -6.57 -11.81
CA ASP A 23 -0.74 -7.11 -10.47
C ASP A 23 0.58 -6.96 -9.69
N TYR A 24 0.48 -6.79 -8.37
CA TYR A 24 1.61 -6.64 -7.46
C TYR A 24 1.78 -7.82 -6.49
N ASP A 25 0.81 -8.73 -6.39
CA ASP A 25 0.78 -9.79 -5.38
C ASP A 25 2.02 -10.70 -5.42
N SER A 26 2.57 -10.97 -6.61
CA SER A 26 3.77 -11.80 -6.76
C SER A 26 5.08 -11.10 -6.40
N TYR A 27 5.05 -9.78 -6.19
CA TYR A 27 6.24 -8.95 -5.94
C TYR A 27 6.38 -8.51 -4.49
N LEU A 28 5.32 -8.65 -3.68
CA LEU A 28 5.33 -8.28 -2.27
C LEU A 28 5.44 -9.53 -1.39
N ASP A 29 6.35 -9.50 -0.42
CA ASP A 29 6.33 -10.43 0.71
C ASP A 29 5.29 -9.94 1.73
N GLU A 30 4.51 -10.86 2.32
CA GLU A 30 3.46 -10.58 3.31
C GLU A 30 3.97 -9.78 4.52
N TYR A 31 5.28 -9.82 4.79
CA TYR A 31 5.90 -9.11 5.91
C TYR A 31 6.61 -7.80 5.51
N GLU A 32 6.71 -7.48 4.23
CA GLU A 32 7.41 -6.27 3.77
C GLU A 32 6.50 -5.04 3.74
N MET A 33 6.85 -4.07 4.58
CA MET A 33 6.13 -2.81 4.73
C MET A 33 6.58 -1.73 3.75
N SER A 34 7.73 -1.91 3.12
CA SER A 34 8.29 -1.04 2.10
C SER A 34 9.44 -1.74 1.41
N GLY A 35 9.70 -1.43 0.16
CA GLY A 35 10.79 -2.04 -0.59
C GLY A 35 10.93 -1.47 -1.99
N GLU A 36 11.91 -2.00 -2.70
CA GLU A 36 12.22 -1.61 -4.07
C GLU A 36 12.53 -2.84 -4.94
N PHE A 37 12.08 -2.83 -6.19
CA PHE A 37 12.35 -3.90 -7.15
C PHE A 37 12.30 -3.39 -8.59
N GLU A 38 12.85 -4.18 -9.52
CA GLU A 38 12.76 -3.93 -10.96
C GLU A 38 11.83 -4.96 -11.61
N MET A 39 11.05 -4.52 -12.59
CA MET A 39 10.20 -5.41 -13.38
C MET A 39 10.06 -4.92 -14.83
N ASP A 40 9.73 -5.85 -15.73
CA ASP A 40 9.36 -5.54 -17.10
C ASP A 40 7.85 -5.41 -17.23
N CYS A 41 7.39 -4.40 -17.97
CA CYS A 41 5.96 -4.28 -18.25
C CYS A 41 5.46 -5.45 -19.13
N GLU A 42 4.40 -6.12 -18.71
CA GLU A 42 3.80 -7.24 -19.45
C GLU A 42 3.38 -6.86 -20.88
N LYS A 43 2.94 -5.61 -21.07
CA LYS A 43 2.45 -5.08 -22.34
C LYS A 43 3.55 -4.52 -23.24
N CYS A 44 4.35 -3.57 -22.74
CA CYS A 44 5.33 -2.86 -23.56
C CYS A 44 6.76 -3.40 -23.43
N ARG A 45 7.00 -4.38 -22.55
CA ARG A 45 8.27 -5.08 -22.32
C ARG A 45 9.45 -4.16 -21.99
N LYS A 46 9.16 -2.94 -21.52
CA LYS A 46 10.18 -2.01 -21.03
C LYS A 46 10.40 -2.23 -19.54
N PRO A 47 11.67 -2.26 -19.07
CA PRO A 47 11.98 -2.32 -17.66
C PRO A 47 11.63 -1.00 -16.97
N PHE A 48 11.26 -1.09 -15.71
CA PHE A 48 11.12 0.07 -14.82
C PHE A 48 11.30 -0.35 -13.36
N HIS A 49 11.67 0.63 -12.54
CA HIS A 49 11.88 0.46 -11.12
C HIS A 49 10.59 0.81 -10.35
N VAL A 50 10.29 0.03 -9.31
CA VAL A 50 9.15 0.21 -8.42
C VAL A 50 9.69 0.42 -7.01
N ASN A 51 9.19 1.46 -6.33
CA ASN A 51 9.40 1.69 -4.91
C ASN A 51 8.02 1.75 -4.25
N PHE A 52 7.80 0.90 -3.24
CA PHE A 52 6.52 0.80 -2.54
C PHE A 52 6.67 1.05 -1.04
N CYS A 53 5.60 1.53 -0.43
CA CYS A 53 5.49 1.74 1.01
C CYS A 53 4.03 1.57 1.43
N SER A 54 3.80 0.69 2.41
CA SER A 54 2.50 0.41 2.98
C SER A 54 2.18 1.41 4.09
N SER A 55 0.94 1.90 4.13
CA SER A 55 0.47 2.79 5.19
C SER A 55 -0.76 2.21 5.87
N PHE A 56 -0.71 2.12 7.20
CA PHE A 56 -1.85 1.69 8.00
C PHE A 56 -2.38 2.86 8.82
N HIS A 57 -3.70 3.03 8.79
CA HIS A 57 -4.38 4.03 9.59
C HIS A 57 -5.30 3.34 10.60
N PHE A 58 -5.02 3.52 11.89
CA PHE A 58 -5.82 2.97 12.97
C PHE A 58 -6.60 4.07 13.69
N THR A 59 -7.83 3.76 14.08
CA THR A 59 -8.65 4.59 14.97
C THR A 59 -9.14 3.72 16.12
N SER A 60 -9.18 4.26 17.33
CA SER A 60 -9.69 3.56 18.51
C SER A 60 -10.71 4.42 19.26
N GLU A 61 -11.61 3.75 19.99
CA GLU A 61 -12.62 4.38 20.84
C GLU A 61 -12.49 3.87 22.27
N LYS A 62 -12.95 4.66 23.24
CA LYS A 62 -12.96 4.26 24.65
C LYS A 62 -14.06 3.21 24.88
N LEU A 63 -13.70 2.08 25.50
CA LEU A 63 -14.67 1.11 26.01
C LEU A 63 -15.37 1.70 27.24
N ASN A 64 -16.61 2.15 27.09
CA ASN A 64 -17.43 2.53 28.24
C ASN A 64 -17.88 1.26 28.97
N GLY A 65 -17.31 0.98 30.15
CA GLY A 65 -17.81 -0.06 31.06
C GLY A 65 -16.86 -1.19 31.48
N VAL A 66 -15.56 -1.14 31.15
CA VAL A 66 -14.59 -2.08 31.73
C VAL A 66 -14.15 -1.56 33.10
N SER A 67 -14.75 -2.10 34.16
CA SER A 67 -14.18 -2.00 35.52
C SER A 67 -12.79 -2.64 35.46
N GLU A 68 -11.74 -1.85 35.64
CA GLU A 68 -10.40 -2.34 35.93
C GLU A 68 -10.52 -3.27 37.15
N ARG A 69 -10.37 -4.58 36.95
CA ARG A 69 -10.06 -5.46 38.07
C ARG A 69 -8.57 -5.30 38.28
N THR A 70 -8.19 -4.47 39.24
CA THR A 70 -6.89 -4.60 39.89
C THR A 70 -6.88 -5.97 40.57
N GLU A 71 -6.05 -6.88 40.07
CA GLU A 71 -5.69 -8.09 40.81
C GLU A 71 -4.78 -7.67 41.98
N ASP A 72 -5.15 -8.08 43.20
CA ASP A 72 -4.42 -7.89 44.46
C ASP A 72 -3.12 -8.73 44.52
#